data_AF-A0A1B0AFS6-F1
#
_entry.id   AF-A0A1B0AFS6-F1
#
_cell.length_a   1.000
_cell.length_b   1.000
_cell.length_c   1.000
_cell.angle_alpha   90.00
_cell.angle_beta   90.00
_cell.angle_gamma   90.00
#
_symmetry.space_group_name_H-M   'P 1'
#
loop_
_entity.id
_entity.type
_entity.pdbx_description
1 polymer ?
#
loop_
_entity_poly.entity_id
_entity_poly.type
_entity_poly.pdbx_seq_one_letter_code
_entity_poly.pdbx_strand_id
1 'polypeptide(L)'
;MFANTNAFYQNWRASCNSHLSVNTRQDAFPCGGPKLMLNSNVIETIMKLDAVLCKVKNENQELKAYNNYLKRNSEWLKEELFEREKQLQTMQSRMAALEDEINYMKFKAAMRNAKNSSFINEKPVEEEIQTSFTENLKKPNSTKERCSSLNLLFNLAVQYTLEGKYEIAFPLCKEALNAFKDTNNEHHVNAATILNFLSIICTKYGLYCEAARYLEKSLLIRILNCGSTDQIAIITLGNLATLYGKCQWYRKAEEAKLKLMRIRQEMLGDNHLELAEHLSDLATLCHQQGRCEEEQIYYHRAVNIYESQLNANDIRVKRAKFNLAKCLAEQLKFQEAGLLYKQIEGVF
;
A
#
# COMPACT_ATOMS: atom_id res chain seq x y z
N MET A 1 -43.64 -28.57 -40.56
CA MET A 1 -43.62 -29.13 -41.94
C MET A 1 -42.65 -28.33 -42.83
N PHE A 2 -41.34 -28.28 -42.53
CA PHE A 2 -40.37 -27.43 -43.25
C PHE A 2 -39.12 -28.19 -43.74
N ALA A 3 -39.24 -29.49 -44.03
CA ALA A 3 -38.15 -30.29 -44.58
C ALA A 3 -38.16 -30.39 -46.12
N ASN A 4 -39.21 -29.94 -46.81
CA ASN A 4 -39.40 -30.16 -48.25
C ASN A 4 -39.15 -28.95 -49.16
N THR A 5 -38.85 -27.77 -48.61
CA THR A 5 -38.56 -26.56 -49.41
C THR A 5 -37.13 -26.52 -49.95
N ASN A 6 -36.19 -27.19 -49.27
CA ASN A 6 -34.77 -27.20 -49.63
C ASN A 6 -34.46 -28.10 -50.85
N ALA A 7 -35.17 -29.23 -50.98
CA ALA A 7 -35.01 -30.14 -52.12
C ALA A 7 -35.55 -29.54 -53.44
N PHE A 8 -36.64 -28.78 -53.36
CA PHE A 8 -37.21 -28.09 -54.53
C PHE A 8 -36.27 -26.98 -55.04
N TYR A 9 -35.68 -26.21 -54.13
CA TYR A 9 -34.72 -25.15 -54.47
C TYR A 9 -33.40 -25.69 -55.04
N GLN A 10 -32.89 -26.80 -54.51
CA GLN A 10 -31.68 -27.47 -55.01
C GLN A 10 -31.89 -28.07 -56.41
N ASN A 11 -33.03 -28.74 -56.65
CA ASN A 11 -33.37 -29.28 -57.97
C ASN A 11 -33.62 -28.17 -59.01
N TRP A 12 -34.20 -27.04 -58.61
CA TRP A 12 -34.38 -25.89 -59.51
C TRP A 12 -33.04 -25.25 -59.90
N ARG A 13 -32.10 -25.12 -58.94
CA ARG A 13 -30.75 -24.58 -59.19
C ARG A 13 -29.91 -25.46 -60.12
N ALA A 14 -30.00 -26.79 -60.00
CA ALA A 14 -29.28 -27.72 -60.87
C ALA A 14 -29.81 -27.69 -62.33
N SER A 15 -31.12 -27.49 -62.52
CA SER A 15 -31.76 -27.44 -63.84
C SER A 15 -31.52 -26.10 -64.57
N CYS A 16 -31.40 -24.99 -63.83
CA CYS A 16 -31.12 -23.68 -64.44
C CYS A 16 -29.64 -23.47 -64.82
N ASN A 17 -28.70 -24.08 -64.10
CA ASN A 17 -27.26 -23.95 -64.40
C ASN A 17 -26.80 -24.77 -65.63
N SER A 18 -27.59 -25.73 -66.11
CA SER A 18 -27.28 -26.52 -67.32
C SER A 18 -27.87 -25.93 -68.62
N HIS A 19 -28.69 -24.87 -68.56
CA HIS A 19 -29.45 -24.37 -69.72
C HIS A 19 -29.35 -22.86 -69.98
N LEU A 20 -28.19 -22.26 -69.71
CA LEU A 20 -27.81 -20.92 -70.19
C LEU A 20 -26.75 -20.99 -71.31
N SER A 21 -26.89 -21.95 -72.23
CA SER A 21 -26.23 -21.88 -73.54
C SER A 21 -27.22 -21.37 -74.58
N VAL A 22 -26.97 -20.16 -75.06
CA VAL A 22 -27.64 -19.56 -76.23
C VAL A 22 -27.27 -20.38 -77.48
N ASN A 23 -28.18 -21.24 -77.97
CA ASN A 23 -28.48 -21.46 -79.41
C ASN A 23 -29.33 -22.72 -79.68
N THR A 24 -30.44 -22.49 -80.40
CA THR A 24 -31.09 -23.35 -81.40
C THR A 24 -30.94 -24.89 -81.28
N ARG A 25 -31.87 -25.53 -80.59
CA ARG A 25 -32.42 -26.83 -81.00
C ARG A 25 -33.85 -26.98 -80.46
N GLN A 26 -34.82 -26.90 -81.37
CA GLN A 26 -36.12 -27.54 -81.20
C GLN A 26 -35.83 -29.04 -81.06
N ASP A 27 -36.04 -29.65 -79.89
CA ASP A 27 -36.42 -31.06 -79.73
C ASP A 27 -36.76 -31.38 -78.25
N ALA A 28 -38.01 -31.82 -78.08
CA ALA A 28 -38.71 -32.51 -76.99
C ALA A 28 -38.18 -32.54 -75.52
N PHE A 29 -39.00 -31.99 -74.60
CA PHE A 29 -39.10 -32.45 -73.20
C PHE A 29 -40.22 -33.51 -73.10
N PRO A 30 -40.02 -34.66 -72.44
CA PRO A 30 -41.11 -35.57 -72.10
C PRO A 30 -41.46 -35.46 -70.60
N CYS A 31 -41.88 -34.30 -70.12
CA CYS A 31 -42.50 -34.12 -68.81
C CYS A 31 -43.35 -32.84 -68.84
N GLY A 32 -44.68 -32.98 -68.89
CA GLY A 32 -45.65 -31.90 -69.04
C GLY A 32 -45.85 -31.02 -67.80
N GLY A 33 -44.83 -30.26 -67.41
CA GLY A 33 -44.95 -29.10 -66.51
C GLY A 33 -45.00 -27.79 -67.31
N PRO A 34 -45.73 -26.75 -66.86
CA PRO A 34 -45.87 -25.50 -67.61
C PRO A 34 -44.51 -24.82 -67.81
N LYS A 35 -44.16 -24.50 -69.07
CA LYS A 35 -42.99 -23.68 -69.42
C LYS A 35 -43.19 -22.27 -68.86
N LEU A 36 -42.47 -21.94 -67.79
CA LEU A 36 -42.39 -20.57 -67.26
C LEU A 36 -41.61 -19.69 -68.25
N MET A 37 -42.31 -18.97 -69.12
CA MET A 37 -41.75 -17.93 -69.96
C MET A 37 -41.57 -16.66 -69.12
N LEU A 38 -40.41 -16.53 -68.45
CA LEU A 38 -40.06 -15.32 -67.72
C LEU A 38 -39.78 -14.18 -68.73
N ASN A 39 -40.42 -13.03 -68.55
CA ASN A 39 -40.18 -11.84 -69.37
C ASN A 39 -38.73 -11.33 -69.12
N SER A 40 -38.06 -10.80 -70.16
CA SER A 40 -36.65 -10.33 -70.13
C SER A 40 -36.33 -9.42 -68.94
N ASN A 41 -37.25 -8.53 -68.57
CA ASN A 41 -37.08 -7.62 -67.44
C ASN A 41 -37.00 -8.35 -66.08
N VAL A 42 -37.71 -9.47 -65.94
CA VAL A 42 -37.69 -10.30 -64.72
C VAL A 42 -36.36 -11.06 -64.62
N ILE A 43 -35.83 -11.55 -65.74
CA ILE A 43 -34.52 -12.20 -65.77
C ILE A 43 -33.40 -11.19 -65.42
N GLU A 44 -33.45 -9.98 -65.99
CA GLU A 44 -32.45 -8.93 -65.72
C GLU A 44 -32.45 -8.49 -64.25
N THR A 45 -33.63 -8.35 -63.64
CA THR A 45 -33.76 -8.01 -62.21
C THR A 45 -33.26 -9.12 -61.29
N ILE A 46 -33.53 -10.39 -61.62
CA ILE A 46 -32.99 -11.55 -60.89
C ILE A 46 -31.47 -11.58 -60.96
N MET A 47 -30.86 -11.32 -62.13
CA MET A 47 -29.40 -11.27 -62.28
C MET A 47 -28.77 -10.13 -61.48
N LYS A 48 -29.38 -8.94 -61.47
CA LYS A 48 -28.93 -7.80 -60.64
C LYS A 48 -29.01 -8.13 -59.16
N LEU A 49 -30.09 -8.76 -58.71
CA LEU A 49 -30.26 -9.19 -57.31
C LEU A 49 -29.23 -10.25 -56.92
N ASP A 50 -28.94 -11.22 -57.79
CA ASP A 50 -27.94 -12.27 -57.51
C ASP A 50 -26.51 -11.69 -57.46
N ALA A 51 -26.19 -10.71 -58.30
CA ALA A 51 -24.92 -10.00 -58.25
C ALA A 51 -24.74 -9.22 -56.93
N VAL A 52 -25.77 -8.49 -56.48
CA VAL A 52 -25.75 -7.78 -55.19
C VAL A 52 -25.67 -8.78 -54.03
N LEU A 53 -26.41 -9.88 -54.10
CA LEU A 53 -26.42 -10.93 -53.08
C LEU A 53 -25.05 -11.64 -52.99
N CYS A 54 -24.36 -11.85 -54.11
CA CYS A 54 -22.98 -12.32 -54.14
C CYS A 54 -22.03 -11.32 -53.47
N LYS A 55 -22.16 -10.02 -53.76
CA LYS A 55 -21.33 -8.98 -53.14
C LYS A 55 -21.50 -8.94 -51.62
N VAL A 56 -22.74 -8.91 -51.13
CA VAL A 56 -23.03 -8.92 -49.69
C VAL A 56 -22.53 -10.20 -49.02
N LYS A 57 -22.60 -11.35 -49.70
CA LYS A 57 -22.02 -12.60 -49.18
C LYS A 57 -20.51 -12.53 -49.03
N ASN A 58 -19.81 -11.95 -50.00
CA ASN A 58 -18.36 -11.77 -49.95
C ASN A 58 -17.96 -10.81 -48.83
N GLU A 59 -18.61 -9.65 -48.73
CA GLU A 59 -18.39 -8.68 -47.64
C GLU A 59 -18.65 -9.31 -46.26
N ASN A 60 -19.69 -10.15 -46.12
CA ASN A 60 -19.96 -10.88 -44.89
C ASN A 60 -18.88 -11.93 -44.57
N GLN A 61 -18.28 -12.57 -45.57
CA GLN A 61 -17.14 -13.48 -45.36
C GLN A 61 -15.90 -12.72 -44.91
N GLU A 62 -15.61 -11.57 -45.51
CA GLU A 62 -14.50 -10.69 -45.11
C GLU A 62 -14.67 -10.18 -43.68
N LEU A 63 -15.87 -9.70 -43.32
CA LEU A 63 -16.19 -9.26 -41.96
C LEU A 63 -16.10 -10.40 -40.95
N LYS A 64 -16.45 -11.63 -41.33
CA LYS A 64 -16.24 -12.81 -40.47
C LYS A 64 -14.76 -13.11 -40.26
N ALA A 65 -13.95 -13.04 -41.31
CA ALA A 65 -12.51 -13.22 -41.21
C ALA A 65 -11.88 -12.15 -40.31
N TYR A 66 -12.29 -10.88 -40.48
CA TYR A 66 -11.83 -9.76 -39.66
C TYR A 66 -12.25 -9.90 -38.20
N ASN A 67 -13.49 -10.29 -37.91
CA ASN A 67 -13.94 -10.57 -36.55
C ASN A 67 -13.15 -11.72 -35.89
N ASN A 68 -12.86 -12.78 -36.64
CA ASN A 68 -12.05 -13.89 -36.12
C ASN A 68 -10.61 -13.44 -35.83
N TYR A 69 -10.05 -12.57 -36.68
CA TYR A 69 -8.74 -11.96 -36.45
C TYR A 69 -8.74 -11.10 -35.17
N LEU A 70 -9.73 -10.21 -35.00
CA LEU A 70 -9.87 -9.38 -33.80
C LEU A 70 -10.02 -10.22 -32.53
N LYS A 71 -10.78 -11.32 -32.57
CA LYS A 71 -10.91 -12.24 -31.43
C LYS A 71 -9.58 -12.84 -31.02
N ARG A 72 -8.79 -13.35 -31.98
CA ARG A 72 -7.46 -13.90 -31.71
C ARG A 72 -6.51 -12.87 -31.13
N ASN A 73 -6.49 -11.65 -31.68
CA ASN A 73 -5.68 -10.57 -31.13
C ASN A 73 -6.12 -10.20 -29.71
N SER A 74 -7.43 -10.19 -29.43
CA SER A 74 -7.95 -9.90 -28.10
C SER A 74 -7.57 -11.00 -27.09
N GLU A 75 -7.62 -12.27 -27.49
CA GLU A 75 -7.18 -13.40 -26.66
C GLU A 75 -5.68 -13.32 -26.37
N TRP A 76 -4.85 -13.11 -27.40
CA TRP A 76 -3.41 -12.95 -27.25
C TRP A 76 -3.04 -11.77 -26.32
N LEU A 77 -3.70 -10.62 -26.47
CA LEU A 77 -3.46 -9.47 -25.59
C LEU A 77 -3.80 -9.75 -24.13
N LYS A 78 -4.81 -10.58 -23.86
CA LYS A 78 -5.15 -10.99 -22.48
C LYS A 78 -4.10 -11.91 -21.89
N GLU A 79 -3.60 -12.87 -22.66
CA GLU A 79 -2.52 -13.76 -22.25
C GLU A 79 -1.23 -12.97 -21.98
N GLU A 80 -0.88 -12.05 -22.88
CA GLU A 80 0.29 -11.19 -22.70
C GLU A 80 0.15 -10.31 -21.45
N LEU A 81 -1.02 -9.71 -21.24
CA LEU A 81 -1.29 -8.91 -20.04
C LEU A 81 -1.12 -9.75 -18.77
N PHE A 82 -1.69 -10.95 -18.74
CA PHE A 82 -1.56 -11.86 -17.61
C PHE A 82 -0.10 -12.23 -17.32
N GLU A 83 0.70 -12.53 -18.34
CA GLU A 83 2.12 -12.85 -18.16
C GLU A 83 2.91 -11.62 -17.65
N ARG A 84 2.59 -10.41 -18.14
CA ARG A 84 3.19 -9.17 -17.62
C ARG A 84 2.81 -8.89 -16.18
N GLU A 85 1.57 -9.13 -15.77
CA GLU A 85 1.14 -9.00 -14.37
C GLU A 85 1.90 -9.97 -13.47
N LYS A 86 2.07 -11.22 -13.89
CA LYS A 86 2.86 -12.21 -13.17
C LYS A 86 4.34 -11.83 -13.05
N GLN A 87 4.94 -11.32 -14.12
CA GLN A 87 6.31 -10.80 -14.08
C GLN A 87 6.43 -9.62 -13.12
N LEU A 88 5.48 -8.69 -13.16
CA LEU A 88 5.44 -7.53 -12.27
C LEU A 88 5.33 -7.95 -10.80
N GLN A 89 4.46 -8.92 -10.49
CA GLN A 89 4.35 -9.47 -9.15
C GLN A 89 5.66 -10.12 -8.69
N THR A 90 6.32 -10.89 -9.56
CA THR A 90 7.61 -11.52 -9.26
C THR A 90 8.70 -10.48 -9.00
N MET A 91 8.75 -9.42 -9.81
CA MET A 91 9.68 -8.30 -9.62
C MET A 91 9.40 -7.57 -8.30
N GLN A 92 8.13 -7.32 -7.96
CA GLN A 92 7.74 -6.68 -6.69
C GLN A 92 8.20 -7.50 -5.48
N SER A 93 8.00 -8.82 -5.49
CA SER A 93 8.49 -9.71 -4.43
C SER A 93 10.01 -9.66 -4.30
N ARG A 94 10.74 -9.64 -5.43
CA ARG A 94 12.20 -9.54 -5.44
C ARG A 94 12.68 -8.19 -4.91
N MET A 95 12.04 -7.08 -5.29
CA MET A 95 12.37 -5.76 -4.75
C MET A 95 12.16 -5.71 -3.25
N ALA A 96 11.05 -6.25 -2.73
CA ALA A 96 10.78 -6.31 -1.30
C ALA A 96 11.88 -7.09 -0.54
N ALA A 97 12.35 -8.22 -1.09
CA ALA A 97 13.45 -8.99 -0.50
C ALA A 97 14.78 -8.21 -0.46
N LEU A 98 15.13 -7.54 -1.56
CA LEU A 98 16.34 -6.71 -1.63
C LEU A 98 16.27 -5.50 -0.69
N GLU A 99 15.09 -4.87 -0.55
CA GLU A 99 14.89 -3.80 0.42
C GLU A 99 15.15 -4.29 1.86
N ASP A 100 14.64 -5.47 2.21
CA ASP A 100 14.87 -6.07 3.53
C ASP A 100 16.36 -6.37 3.77
N GLU A 101 17.09 -6.83 2.76
CA GLU A 101 18.53 -7.09 2.85
C GLU A 101 19.35 -5.80 3.03
N ILE A 102 19.04 -4.76 2.23
CA ILE A 102 19.68 -3.44 2.37
C ILE A 102 19.46 -2.88 3.77
N ASN A 103 18.24 -3.00 4.30
CA ASN A 103 17.91 -2.54 5.64
C ASN A 103 18.70 -3.30 6.72
N TYR A 104 18.81 -4.62 6.60
CA TYR A 104 19.64 -5.43 7.50
C TYR A 104 21.12 -5.04 7.44
N MET A 105 21.65 -4.75 6.25
CA MET A 105 23.03 -4.31 6.10
C MET A 105 23.28 -2.93 6.69
N LYS A 106 22.33 -1.99 6.53
CA LYS A 106 22.35 -0.68 7.21
C LYS A 106 22.35 -0.85 8.73
N PHE A 107 21.53 -1.76 9.25
CA PHE A 107 21.51 -2.11 10.66
C PHE A 107 22.86 -2.64 11.15
N LYS A 108 23.44 -3.62 10.44
CA LYS A 108 24.78 -4.14 10.77
C LYS A 108 25.87 -3.07 10.73
N ALA A 109 25.83 -2.17 9.75
CA ALA A 109 26.78 -1.07 9.66
C ALA A 109 26.63 -0.09 10.84
N ALA A 110 25.39 0.26 11.21
CA ALA A 110 25.11 1.09 12.38
C ALA A 110 25.59 0.42 13.68
N MET A 111 25.40 -0.90 13.82
CA MET A 111 25.94 -1.67 14.95
C MET A 111 27.47 -1.62 15.01
N ARG A 112 28.17 -1.84 13.89
CA ARG A 112 29.64 -1.74 13.84
C ARG A 112 30.13 -0.35 14.24
N ASN A 113 29.48 0.71 13.76
CA ASN A 113 29.85 2.07 14.12
C ASN A 113 29.59 2.37 15.60
N ALA A 114 28.52 1.83 16.19
CA ALA A 114 28.26 1.93 17.62
C ALA A 114 29.32 1.19 18.45
N LYS A 115 29.71 -0.03 18.06
CA LYS A 115 30.80 -0.79 18.70
C LYS A 115 32.17 -0.09 18.57
N ASN A 116 32.41 0.62 17.47
CA ASN A 116 33.66 1.35 17.28
C ASN A 116 33.72 2.66 18.09
N SER A 117 32.57 3.22 18.51
CA SER A 117 32.53 4.40 19.40
C SER A 117 32.60 4.03 20.89
N SER A 118 32.13 2.83 21.25
CA SER A 118 32.31 2.23 22.57
C SER A 118 33.42 1.19 22.54
N PHE A 119 34.65 1.54 22.92
CA PHE A 119 35.76 0.60 23.05
C PHE A 119 35.44 -0.47 24.12
N ILE A 120 34.69 -1.52 23.77
CA ILE A 120 34.41 -2.67 24.63
C ILE A 120 34.56 -3.94 23.78
N ASN A 121 35.63 -4.66 24.10
CA ASN A 121 35.87 -6.05 23.71
C ASN A 121 34.82 -6.93 24.38
N GLU A 122 33.87 -7.46 23.62
CA GLU A 122 33.20 -8.70 23.99
C GLU A 122 33.23 -9.69 22.82
N LYS A 123 33.57 -10.94 23.16
CA LYS A 123 33.87 -12.06 22.26
C LYS A 123 32.64 -12.43 21.39
N PRO A 124 32.86 -13.02 20.20
CA PRO A 124 31.77 -13.35 19.29
C PRO A 124 30.98 -14.56 19.81
N VAL A 125 29.77 -14.32 20.32
CA VAL A 125 28.74 -15.35 20.60
C VAL A 125 27.95 -15.67 19.32
N GLU A 126 28.57 -15.48 18.14
CA GLU A 126 27.88 -15.60 16.85
C GLU A 126 27.79 -17.06 16.35
N GLU A 127 28.65 -17.97 16.83
CA GLU A 127 28.77 -19.33 16.27
C GLU A 127 28.05 -20.45 17.07
N GLU A 128 27.80 -20.30 18.37
CA GLU A 128 27.08 -21.32 19.18
C GLU A 128 25.55 -21.18 19.16
N ILE A 129 25.03 -20.01 18.78
CA ILE A 129 23.59 -19.73 18.79
C ILE A 129 22.92 -20.13 17.47
N GLN A 130 23.61 -20.01 16.33
CA GLN A 130 23.08 -20.46 15.03
C GLN A 130 22.86 -21.97 14.97
N THR A 131 23.72 -22.76 15.62
CA THR A 131 23.62 -24.23 15.65
C THR A 131 22.51 -24.72 16.58
N SER A 132 22.39 -24.16 17.80
CA SER A 132 21.33 -24.53 18.74
C SER A 132 19.92 -24.05 18.32
N PHE A 133 19.84 -22.95 17.57
CA PHE A 133 18.57 -22.36 17.12
C PHE A 133 18.02 -23.03 15.84
N THR A 134 18.89 -23.39 14.90
CA THR A 134 18.48 -24.12 13.67
C THR A 134 18.06 -25.57 13.95
N GLU A 135 18.62 -26.20 14.98
CA GLU A 135 18.21 -27.56 15.38
C GLU A 135 16.80 -27.62 16.00
N ASN A 136 16.35 -26.53 16.64
CA ASN A 136 15.06 -26.47 17.33
C ASN A 136 13.87 -26.00 16.46
N LEU A 137 14.13 -25.50 15.26
CA LEU A 137 13.11 -25.14 14.26
C LEU A 137 13.07 -26.15 13.10
N LYS A 138 12.89 -27.44 13.42
CA LYS A 138 12.42 -28.40 12.42
C LYS A 138 11.04 -27.95 11.94
N LYS A 139 10.88 -27.73 10.63
CA LYS A 139 9.62 -27.31 9.99
C LYS A 139 8.44 -28.10 10.58
N PRO A 140 7.52 -27.47 11.33
CA PRO A 140 6.46 -28.23 11.98
C PRO A 140 5.47 -28.72 10.93
N ASN A 141 5.08 -29.99 11.01
CA ASN A 141 4.20 -30.64 10.04
C ASN A 141 2.70 -30.39 10.34
N SER A 142 2.36 -29.78 11.48
CA SER A 142 0.99 -29.42 11.85
C SER A 142 0.80 -27.91 12.09
N THR A 143 -0.40 -27.38 11.81
CA THR A 143 -0.77 -25.97 12.03
C THR A 143 -0.70 -25.57 13.50
N LYS A 144 -0.98 -26.49 14.43
CA LYS A 144 -0.95 -26.25 15.87
C LYS A 144 0.48 -26.09 16.40
N GLU A 145 1.43 -26.93 15.94
CA GLU A 145 2.85 -26.79 16.29
C GLU A 145 3.45 -25.51 15.71
N ARG A 146 3.09 -25.12 14.47
CA ARG A 146 3.53 -23.83 13.89
C ARG A 146 3.10 -22.62 14.73
N CYS A 147 1.88 -22.67 15.26
CA CYS A 147 1.35 -21.59 16.11
C CYS A 147 2.05 -21.54 17.49
N SER A 148 2.36 -22.70 18.07
CA SER A 148 3.15 -22.80 19.31
C SER A 148 4.60 -22.33 19.13
N SER A 149 5.26 -22.71 18.02
CA SER A 149 6.60 -22.24 17.68
C SER A 149 6.64 -20.73 17.44
N LEU A 150 5.61 -20.17 16.80
CA LEU A 150 5.51 -18.74 16.53
C LEU A 150 5.30 -17.92 17.81
N ASN A 151 4.51 -18.41 18.77
CA ASN A 151 4.38 -17.75 20.07
C ASN A 151 5.67 -17.83 20.90
N LEU A 152 6.39 -18.95 20.86
CA LEU A 152 7.69 -19.07 21.51
C LEU A 152 8.70 -18.06 20.95
N LEU A 153 8.79 -18.00 19.62
CA LEU A 153 9.73 -17.11 18.93
C LEU A 153 9.36 -15.64 19.14
N PHE A 154 8.06 -15.32 19.17
CA PHE A 154 7.55 -14.01 19.61
C PHE A 154 8.03 -13.67 21.02
N ASN A 155 7.79 -14.55 22.00
CA ASN A 155 8.16 -14.30 23.40
C ASN A 155 9.67 -14.11 23.58
N LEU A 156 10.50 -14.92 22.92
CA LEU A 156 11.96 -14.78 22.94
C LEU A 156 12.40 -13.43 22.36
N ALA A 157 11.84 -13.04 21.21
CA ALA A 157 12.16 -11.76 20.57
C ALA A 157 11.81 -10.56 21.49
N VAL A 158 10.67 -10.62 22.17
CA VAL A 158 10.28 -9.61 23.17
C VAL A 158 11.25 -9.59 24.34
N GLN A 159 11.57 -10.75 24.91
CA GLN A 159 12.47 -10.86 26.07
C GLN A 159 13.85 -10.27 25.77
N TYR A 160 14.49 -10.68 24.67
CA TYR A 160 15.82 -10.17 24.30
C TYR A 160 15.80 -8.65 24.01
N THR A 161 14.69 -8.13 23.49
CA THR A 161 14.54 -6.67 23.29
C THR A 161 14.46 -5.92 24.61
N LEU A 162 13.72 -6.47 25.59
CA LEU A 162 13.60 -5.87 26.93
C LEU A 162 14.90 -5.95 27.73
N GLU A 163 15.70 -7.01 27.54
CA GLU A 163 17.04 -7.16 28.11
C GLU A 163 18.09 -6.25 27.46
N GLY A 164 17.75 -5.54 26.37
CA GLY A 164 18.67 -4.67 25.65
C GLY A 164 19.67 -5.40 24.76
N LYS A 165 19.53 -6.72 24.58
CA LYS A 165 20.37 -7.56 23.71
C LYS A 165 19.92 -7.43 22.25
N TYR A 166 20.04 -6.23 21.70
CA TYR A 166 19.46 -5.87 20.41
C TYR A 166 20.09 -6.61 19.22
N GLU A 167 21.33 -7.07 19.35
CA GLU A 167 22.05 -7.84 18.32
C GLU A 167 21.38 -9.18 18.02
N ILE A 168 20.85 -9.80 19.08
CA ILE A 168 20.11 -11.08 19.02
C ILE A 168 18.63 -10.80 18.75
N ALA A 169 18.08 -9.75 19.36
CA ALA A 169 16.66 -9.43 19.23
C ALA A 169 16.26 -9.05 17.80
N PHE A 170 17.08 -8.29 17.07
CA PHE A 170 16.74 -7.85 15.71
C PHE A 170 16.49 -9.00 14.72
N PRO A 171 17.42 -9.97 14.53
CA PRO A 171 17.18 -11.10 13.63
C PRO A 171 16.00 -11.96 14.10
N LEU A 172 15.85 -12.18 15.41
CA LEU A 172 14.70 -12.91 15.97
C LEU A 172 13.37 -12.21 15.66
N CYS A 173 13.28 -10.89 15.82
CA CYS A 173 12.10 -10.14 15.46
C CYS A 173 11.79 -10.22 13.95
N LYS A 174 12.81 -10.19 13.08
CA LYS A 174 12.61 -10.35 11.62
C LYS A 174 12.09 -11.74 11.26
N GLU A 175 12.63 -12.77 11.89
CA GLU A 175 12.17 -14.14 11.70
C GLU A 175 10.75 -14.33 12.23
N ALA A 176 10.41 -13.74 13.38
CA ALA A 176 9.05 -13.71 13.91
C ALA A 176 8.08 -13.13 12.90
N LEU A 177 8.44 -11.97 12.34
CA LEU A 177 7.62 -11.30 11.36
C LEU A 177 7.42 -12.13 10.09
N ASN A 178 8.46 -12.84 9.63
CA ASN A 178 8.35 -13.75 8.49
C ASN A 178 7.46 -14.96 8.80
N ALA A 179 7.57 -15.54 10.00
CA ALA A 179 6.68 -16.61 10.44
C ALA A 179 5.20 -16.18 10.52
N PHE A 180 4.94 -14.93 10.92
CA PHE A 180 3.58 -14.35 10.87
C PHE A 180 3.07 -14.22 9.43
N LYS A 181 3.92 -13.85 8.48
CA LYS A 181 3.55 -13.79 7.05
C LYS A 181 3.25 -15.18 6.49
N ASP A 182 4.12 -16.16 6.74
CA ASP A 182 3.99 -17.52 6.22
C ASP A 182 2.74 -18.24 6.76
N THR A 183 2.25 -17.85 7.93
CA THR A 183 1.04 -18.41 8.54
C THR A 183 -0.25 -17.67 8.14
N ASN A 184 -0.19 -16.73 7.18
CA ASN A 184 -1.27 -15.80 6.82
C ASN A 184 -1.82 -14.97 8.00
N ASN A 185 -1.02 -14.79 9.05
CA ASN A 185 -1.35 -14.01 10.24
C ASN A 185 -0.63 -12.65 10.24
N GLU A 186 -0.36 -12.07 9.06
CA GLU A 186 0.37 -10.80 8.92
C GLU A 186 -0.35 -9.64 9.62
N HIS A 187 -1.68 -9.69 9.70
CA HIS A 187 -2.51 -8.70 10.38
C HIS A 187 -2.78 -9.04 11.85
N HIS A 188 -2.07 -9.99 12.46
CA HIS A 188 -2.25 -10.30 13.87
C HIS A 188 -1.63 -9.22 14.78
N VAL A 189 -2.24 -8.95 15.94
CA VAL A 189 -1.76 -7.92 16.90
C VAL A 189 -0.33 -8.18 17.36
N ASN A 190 0.06 -9.46 17.50
CA ASN A 190 1.45 -9.83 17.84
C ASN A 190 2.45 -9.41 16.74
N ALA A 191 2.07 -9.44 15.46
CA ALA A 191 2.91 -8.93 14.38
C ALA A 191 3.14 -7.41 14.52
N ALA A 192 2.10 -6.65 14.88
CA ALA A 192 2.21 -5.22 15.19
C ALA A 192 3.13 -4.96 16.40
N THR A 193 3.09 -5.84 17.41
CA THR A 193 3.98 -5.74 18.57
C THR A 193 5.44 -6.00 18.21
N ILE A 194 5.73 -7.01 17.37
CA ILE A 194 7.09 -7.24 16.83
C ILE A 194 7.59 -6.05 16.01
N LEU A 195 6.74 -5.48 15.16
CA LEU A 195 7.07 -4.28 14.38
C LEU A 195 7.42 -3.09 15.29
N ASN A 196 6.70 -2.91 16.40
CA ASN A 196 7.03 -1.88 17.39
C ASN A 196 8.40 -2.13 18.04
N PHE A 197 8.75 -3.38 18.37
CA PHE A 197 10.08 -3.71 18.89
C PHE A 197 11.19 -3.48 17.86
N LEU A 198 10.99 -3.85 16.60
CA LEU A 198 11.92 -3.53 15.51
C LEU A 198 12.14 -2.02 15.39
N SER A 199 11.09 -1.21 15.56
CA SER A 199 11.20 0.25 15.59
C SER A 199 12.03 0.76 16.77
N ILE A 200 11.83 0.22 17.98
CA ILE A 200 12.63 0.57 19.17
C ILE A 200 14.10 0.25 18.92
N ILE A 201 14.39 -0.96 18.42
CA ILE A 201 15.76 -1.39 18.11
C ILE A 201 16.38 -0.44 17.08
N CYS A 202 15.71 -0.18 15.95
CA CYS A 202 16.20 0.73 14.92
C CYS A 202 16.46 2.15 15.47
N THR A 203 15.58 2.65 16.33
CA THR A 203 15.71 3.96 16.97
C THR A 203 16.96 4.04 17.85
N LYS A 204 17.31 2.97 18.57
CA LYS A 204 18.53 2.91 19.40
C LYS A 204 19.81 3.03 18.58
N TYR A 205 19.81 2.53 17.35
CA TYR A 205 20.95 2.64 16.43
C TYR A 205 20.87 3.84 15.47
N GLY A 206 19.95 4.78 15.70
CA GLY A 206 19.82 5.99 14.89
C GLY A 206 19.17 5.80 13.52
N LEU A 207 18.60 4.62 13.24
CA LEU A 207 17.90 4.30 11.98
C LEU A 207 16.45 4.78 12.05
N TYR A 208 16.24 6.08 12.23
CA TYR A 208 14.91 6.65 12.50
C TYR A 208 13.90 6.42 11.38
N CYS A 209 14.34 6.41 10.11
CA CYS A 209 13.41 6.29 8.99
C CYS A 209 13.00 4.85 8.72
N GLU A 210 13.87 3.90 9.06
CA GLU A 210 13.48 2.50 9.08
C GLU A 210 12.52 2.21 10.24
N ALA A 211 12.81 2.77 11.42
CA ALA A 211 11.93 2.70 12.58
C ALA A 211 10.52 3.25 12.27
N ALA A 212 10.43 4.37 11.56
CA ALA A 212 9.17 4.96 11.12
C ALA A 212 8.38 3.99 10.22
N ARG A 213 9.03 3.33 9.25
CA ARG A 213 8.38 2.35 8.37
C ARG A 213 7.82 1.14 9.13
N TYR A 214 8.52 0.68 10.18
CA TYR A 214 7.97 -0.38 11.03
C TYR A 214 6.74 0.09 11.82
N LEU A 215 6.75 1.32 12.34
CA LEU A 215 5.59 1.88 13.03
C LEU A 215 4.41 2.15 12.10
N GLU A 216 4.63 2.57 10.85
CA GLU A 216 3.57 2.70 9.84
C GLU A 216 2.82 1.38 9.65
N LYS A 217 3.56 0.28 9.47
CA LYS A 217 2.99 -1.07 9.34
C LYS A 217 2.27 -1.52 10.62
N SER A 218 2.89 -1.29 11.78
CA SER A 218 2.28 -1.60 13.09
C SER A 218 0.96 -0.84 13.28
N LEU A 219 0.95 0.45 12.99
CA LEU A 219 -0.22 1.30 13.12
C LEU A 219 -1.36 0.82 12.21
N LEU A 220 -1.05 0.47 10.97
CA LEU A 220 -2.04 -0.05 10.03
C LEU A 220 -2.70 -1.34 10.55
N ILE A 221 -1.91 -2.29 11.07
CA ILE A 221 -2.44 -3.52 11.66
C ILE A 221 -3.30 -3.22 12.89
N ARG A 222 -2.87 -2.30 13.75
CA ARG A 222 -3.64 -1.92 14.96
C ARG A 222 -4.96 -1.25 14.62
N ILE A 223 -4.98 -0.36 13.64
CA ILE A 223 -6.21 0.30 13.19
C ILE A 223 -7.18 -0.73 12.60
N LEU A 224 -6.68 -1.68 11.80
CA LEU A 224 -7.53 -2.73 11.20
C LEU A 224 -8.18 -3.63 12.26
N ASN A 225 -7.46 -3.97 13.34
CA ASN A 225 -7.93 -4.93 14.33
C ASN A 225 -8.68 -4.30 15.51
N CYS A 226 -8.24 -3.13 15.98
CA CYS A 226 -8.67 -2.51 17.23
C CYS A 226 -9.32 -1.14 17.03
N GLY A 227 -9.27 -0.58 15.81
CA GLY A 227 -9.78 0.76 15.50
C GLY A 227 -8.77 1.88 15.78
N SER A 228 -9.08 3.08 15.28
CA SER A 228 -8.21 4.27 15.40
C SER A 228 -8.22 4.93 16.77
N THR A 229 -9.18 4.59 17.63
CA THR A 229 -9.34 5.13 18.99
C THR A 229 -8.69 4.24 20.06
N ASP A 230 -8.12 3.10 19.67
CA ASP A 230 -7.38 2.23 20.60
C ASP A 230 -6.16 2.98 21.17
N GLN A 231 -5.95 2.87 22.49
CA GLN A 231 -4.87 3.55 23.19
C GLN A 231 -3.50 3.18 22.63
N ILE A 232 -3.30 1.93 22.20
CA ILE A 232 -2.02 1.49 21.64
C ILE A 232 -1.81 2.06 20.23
N ALA A 233 -2.87 2.14 19.42
CA ALA A 233 -2.81 2.81 18.11
C ALA A 233 -2.46 4.30 18.25
N ILE A 234 -3.07 4.99 19.22
CA ILE A 234 -2.80 6.39 19.54
C ILE A 234 -1.33 6.59 19.96
N ILE A 235 -0.80 5.75 20.85
CA ILE A 235 0.61 5.79 21.26
C ILE A 235 1.52 5.54 20.04
N THR A 236 1.18 4.57 19.19
CA THR A 236 1.94 4.25 17.98
C THR A 236 2.00 5.44 17.02
N LEU A 237 0.86 6.14 16.83
CA LEU A 237 0.78 7.35 16.01
C LEU A 237 1.64 8.49 16.57
N GLY A 238 1.66 8.67 17.90
CA GLY A 238 2.53 9.66 18.55
C GLY A 238 4.02 9.37 18.37
N ASN A 239 4.42 8.11 18.53
CA ASN A 239 5.79 7.68 18.28
C ASN A 239 6.19 7.86 16.81
N LEU A 240 5.26 7.57 15.89
CA LEU A 240 5.48 7.77 14.46
C LEU A 240 5.70 9.25 14.12
N ALA A 241 4.90 10.17 14.69
CA ALA A 241 5.09 11.61 14.49
C ALA A 241 6.48 12.07 14.96
N THR A 242 6.95 11.58 16.11
CA THR A 242 8.29 11.88 16.63
C THR A 242 9.39 11.34 15.71
N LEU A 243 9.24 10.13 15.18
CA LEU A 243 10.21 9.55 14.24
C LEU A 243 10.24 10.29 12.90
N TYR A 244 9.10 10.72 12.38
CA TYR A 244 9.06 11.55 11.19
C TYR A 244 9.81 12.88 11.36
N GLY A 245 9.70 13.51 12.53
CA GLY A 245 10.50 14.71 12.85
C GLY A 245 12.01 14.43 12.83
N LYS A 246 12.45 13.30 13.39
CA LYS A 246 13.86 12.87 13.34
C LYS A 246 14.34 12.53 11.92
N CYS A 247 13.44 12.10 11.05
CA CYS A 247 13.70 11.90 9.62
C CYS A 247 13.65 13.18 8.78
N GLN A 248 13.39 14.34 9.41
CA GLN A 248 13.18 15.61 8.72
C GLN A 248 11.99 15.59 7.74
N TRP A 249 11.05 14.65 7.94
CA TRP A 249 9.79 14.59 7.19
C TRP A 249 8.73 15.42 7.92
N TYR A 250 9.00 16.72 8.08
CA TYR A 250 8.23 17.62 8.95
C TYR A 250 6.74 17.67 8.58
N ARG A 251 6.40 17.68 7.29
CA ARG A 251 5.00 17.64 6.83
C ARG A 251 4.26 16.37 7.28
N LYS A 252 4.88 15.20 7.17
CA LYS A 252 4.29 13.93 7.65
C LYS A 252 4.17 13.90 9.17
N ALA A 253 5.17 14.43 9.87
CA ALA A 253 5.16 14.55 11.32
C ALA A 253 3.98 15.41 11.81
N GLU A 254 3.77 16.54 11.14
CA GLU A 254 2.69 17.47 11.41
C GLU A 254 1.32 16.85 11.17
N GLU A 255 1.10 16.21 10.01
CA GLU A 255 -0.14 15.50 9.70
C GLU A 255 -0.45 14.43 10.76
N ALA A 256 0.55 13.65 11.16
CA ALA A 256 0.40 12.63 12.19
C ALA A 256 0.07 13.24 13.56
N LYS A 257 0.72 14.34 13.94
CA LYS A 257 0.49 15.04 15.21
C LYS A 257 -0.89 15.73 15.24
N LEU A 258 -1.34 16.31 14.14
CA LEU A 258 -2.70 16.88 14.01
C LEU A 258 -3.79 15.80 14.09
N LYS A 259 -3.56 14.62 13.51
CA LYS A 259 -4.47 13.47 13.67
C LYS A 259 -4.52 13.01 15.12
N LEU A 260 -3.36 12.86 15.77
CA LEU A 260 -3.26 12.50 17.19
C LEU A 260 -3.99 13.50 18.09
N MET A 261 -3.76 14.79 17.87
CA MET A 261 -4.38 15.86 18.64
C MET A 261 -5.90 15.83 18.52
N ARG A 262 -6.45 15.64 17.31
CA ARG A 262 -7.90 15.53 17.11
C ARG A 262 -8.52 14.37 17.89
N ILE A 263 -7.91 13.19 17.82
CA ILE A 263 -8.39 12.02 18.57
C ILE A 263 -8.35 12.30 20.09
N ARG A 264 -7.26 12.89 20.59
CA ARG A 264 -7.15 13.24 22.01
C ARG A 264 -8.12 14.34 22.44
N GLN A 265 -8.39 15.30 21.58
CA GLN A 265 -9.34 16.39 21.83
C GLN A 265 -10.77 15.85 21.95
N GLU A 266 -11.16 14.91 21.08
CA GLU A 266 -12.46 14.23 21.17
C GLU A 266 -12.59 13.39 22.45
N MET A 267 -11.50 12.78 22.92
CA MET A 267 -11.51 11.94 24.13
C MET A 267 -11.45 12.72 25.45
N LEU A 268 -10.70 13.82 25.50
CA LEU A 268 -10.32 14.50 26.74
C LEU A 268 -10.91 15.92 26.86
N GLY A 269 -11.47 16.47 25.78
CA GLY A 269 -11.97 17.83 25.70
C GLY A 269 -10.89 18.87 25.38
N ASP A 270 -11.33 20.08 25.00
CA ASP A 270 -10.51 21.09 24.32
C ASP A 270 -9.37 21.71 25.16
N ASN A 271 -9.45 21.58 26.48
CA ASN A 271 -8.52 22.23 27.40
C ASN A 271 -7.59 21.24 28.12
N HIS A 272 -7.54 19.96 27.75
CA HIS A 272 -6.69 19.00 28.48
C HIS A 272 -5.19 19.33 28.39
N LEU A 273 -4.43 19.13 29.48
CA LEU A 273 -2.98 19.41 29.53
C LEU A 273 -2.16 18.70 28.44
N GLU A 274 -2.56 17.48 28.05
CA GLU A 274 -1.92 16.73 26.95
C GLU A 274 -2.04 17.46 25.59
N LEU A 275 -3.12 18.22 25.37
CA LEU A 275 -3.27 19.00 24.14
C LEU A 275 -2.24 20.13 24.07
N ALA A 276 -1.89 20.74 25.21
CA ALA A 276 -0.84 21.76 25.26
C ALA A 276 0.55 21.19 24.91
N GLU A 277 0.83 19.94 25.27
CA GLU A 277 2.05 19.24 24.85
C GLU A 277 2.05 19.03 23.32
N HIS A 278 0.94 18.52 22.77
CA HIS A 278 0.81 18.33 21.32
C HIS A 278 0.88 19.64 20.52
N LEU A 279 0.33 20.73 21.04
CA LEU A 279 0.44 22.07 20.45
C LEU A 279 1.88 22.57 20.47
N SER A 280 2.61 22.35 21.55
CA SER A 280 4.04 22.71 21.64
C SER A 280 4.90 21.92 20.64
N ASP A 281 4.58 20.64 20.44
CA ASP A 281 5.24 19.82 19.41
C ASP A 281 4.92 20.33 17.99
N LEU A 282 3.66 20.69 17.72
CA LEU A 282 3.25 21.27 16.44
C LEU A 282 3.95 22.60 16.16
N ALA A 283 4.10 23.46 17.17
CA ALA A 283 4.85 24.70 17.06
C ALA A 283 6.31 24.43 16.66
N THR A 284 6.96 23.44 17.30
CA THR A 284 8.32 23.02 16.96
C THR A 284 8.43 22.51 15.52
N LEU A 285 7.42 21.78 15.03
CA LEU A 285 7.37 21.31 13.64
C LEU A 285 7.14 22.46 12.64
N CYS A 286 6.38 23.50 13.02
CA CYS A 286 6.19 24.70 12.21
C CYS A 286 7.48 25.53 12.13
N HIS A 287 8.18 25.66 13.25
CA HIS A 287 9.49 26.30 13.33
C HIS A 287 10.49 25.67 12.35
N GLN A 288 10.58 24.34 12.35
CA GLN A 288 11.46 23.59 11.44
C GLN A 288 11.09 23.76 9.96
N GLN A 289 9.85 24.17 9.67
CA GLN A 289 9.36 24.47 8.32
C GLN A 289 9.43 25.96 7.97
N GLY A 290 9.91 26.82 8.88
CA GLY A 290 9.97 28.28 8.68
C GLY A 290 8.62 28.98 8.74
N ARG A 291 7.58 28.35 9.31
CA ARG A 291 6.23 28.92 9.41
C ARG A 291 6.03 29.62 10.77
N CYS A 292 6.62 30.81 10.88
CA CYS A 292 6.70 31.55 12.16
C CYS A 292 5.34 31.99 12.71
N GLU A 293 4.37 32.33 11.85
CA GLU A 293 3.04 32.78 12.30
C GLU A 293 2.25 31.64 12.96
N GLU A 294 2.22 30.46 12.32
CA GLU A 294 1.55 29.27 12.86
C GLU A 294 2.23 28.78 14.15
N GLU A 295 3.56 28.81 14.20
CA GLU A 295 4.32 28.51 15.42
C GLU A 295 3.87 29.38 16.60
N GLN A 296 3.75 30.70 16.38
CA GLN A 296 3.33 31.63 17.42
C GLN A 296 1.91 31.31 17.92
N ILE A 297 0.98 31.01 17.00
CA ILE A 297 -0.40 30.66 17.34
C ILE A 297 -0.44 29.40 18.22
N TYR A 298 0.32 28.37 17.86
CA TYR A 298 0.36 27.13 18.62
C TYR A 298 0.96 27.32 20.02
N TYR A 299 2.05 28.08 20.16
CA TYR A 299 2.62 28.37 21.46
C TYR A 299 1.71 29.23 22.34
N HIS A 300 1.04 30.25 21.79
CA HIS A 300 0.04 31.01 22.56
C HIS A 300 -1.06 30.11 23.10
N ARG A 301 -1.61 29.22 22.25
CA ARG A 301 -2.67 28.30 22.68
C ARG A 301 -2.17 27.34 23.76
N ALA A 302 -0.94 26.82 23.64
CA ALA A 302 -0.34 25.95 24.66
C ALA A 302 -0.16 26.67 26.01
N VAL A 303 0.36 27.90 26.00
CA VAL A 303 0.52 28.73 27.20
C VAL A 303 -0.83 28.96 27.88
N ASN A 304 -1.86 29.35 27.13
CA ASN A 304 -3.20 29.59 27.68
C ASN A 304 -3.78 28.36 28.39
N ILE A 305 -3.63 27.17 27.80
CA ILE A 305 -4.11 25.93 28.43
C ILE A 305 -3.34 25.68 29.73
N TYR A 306 -2.00 25.76 29.70
CA TYR A 306 -1.19 25.54 30.89
C TYR A 306 -1.50 26.56 32.01
N GLU A 307 -1.63 27.85 31.71
CA GLU A 307 -1.95 28.88 32.71
C GLU A 307 -3.35 28.73 33.31
N SER A 308 -4.31 28.23 32.53
CA SER A 308 -5.68 28.03 33.02
C SER A 308 -5.82 26.89 34.04
N GLN A 309 -4.88 25.94 34.06
CA GLN A 309 -4.98 24.71 34.84
C GLN A 309 -3.82 24.48 35.81
N LEU A 310 -2.71 25.18 35.63
CA LEU A 310 -1.50 25.03 36.42
C LEU A 310 -1.12 26.33 37.09
N ASN A 311 -0.41 26.21 38.21
CA ASN A 311 0.18 27.35 38.89
C ASN A 311 1.27 27.99 38.01
N ALA A 312 1.43 29.31 38.10
CA ALA A 312 2.47 30.04 37.36
C ALA A 312 3.90 29.53 37.61
N ASN A 313 4.13 28.85 38.74
CA ASN A 313 5.43 28.27 39.11
C ASN A 313 5.70 26.91 38.43
N ASP A 314 4.71 26.29 37.80
CA ASP A 314 4.87 24.98 37.15
C ASP A 314 5.89 25.07 36.02
N ILE A 315 6.77 24.06 35.96
CA ILE A 315 7.86 23.98 34.98
C ILE A 315 7.34 23.99 33.54
N ARG A 316 6.14 23.44 33.31
CA ARG A 316 5.49 23.38 32.00
C ARG A 316 5.02 24.77 31.54
N VAL A 317 4.43 25.55 32.45
CA VAL A 317 4.05 26.96 32.17
C VAL A 317 5.30 27.76 31.83
N LYS A 318 6.35 27.67 32.66
CA LYS A 318 7.62 28.37 32.42
C LYS A 318 8.25 27.98 31.09
N ARG A 319 8.29 26.68 30.76
CA ARG A 319 8.82 26.18 29.48
C ARG A 319 7.99 26.66 28.29
N ALA A 320 6.67 26.61 28.36
CA ALA A 320 5.81 27.07 27.27
C ALA A 320 5.97 28.58 27.02
N LYS A 321 6.01 29.39 28.09
CA LYS A 321 6.31 30.83 27.99
C LYS A 321 7.68 31.11 27.43
N PHE A 322 8.69 30.33 27.84
CA PHE A 322 10.04 30.46 27.32
C PHE A 322 10.09 30.20 25.80
N ASN A 323 9.42 29.14 25.35
CA ASN A 323 9.36 28.80 23.92
C ASN A 323 8.62 29.88 23.11
N LEU A 324 7.51 30.42 23.65
CA LEU A 324 6.81 31.55 23.04
C LEU A 324 7.68 32.81 22.97
N ALA A 325 8.38 33.15 24.06
CA ALA A 325 9.28 34.30 24.11
C ALA A 325 10.42 34.16 23.09
N LYS A 326 10.97 32.96 22.94
CA LYS A 326 11.98 32.65 21.93
C LYS A 326 11.43 32.87 20.51
N CYS A 327 10.25 32.32 20.20
CA CYS A 327 9.59 32.52 18.90
C CYS A 327 9.36 34.01 18.60
N LEU A 328 8.90 34.79 19.59
CA LEU A 328 8.70 36.24 19.46
C LEU A 328 10.02 37.00 19.24
N ALA A 329 11.10 36.60 19.94
CA ALA A 329 12.41 37.21 19.75
C ALA A 329 12.97 36.96 18.34
N GLU A 330 12.77 35.76 17.80
CA GLU A 330 13.13 35.43 16.40
C GLU A 330 12.34 36.27 15.39
N GLN A 331 11.12 36.69 15.74
CA GLN A 331 10.30 37.62 14.95
C GLN A 331 10.60 39.10 15.22
N LEU A 332 11.67 39.43 15.94
CA LEU A 332 12.06 40.79 16.34
C LEU A 332 11.03 41.52 17.24
N LYS A 333 10.07 40.79 17.84
CA LYS A 333 9.09 41.30 18.80
C LYS A 333 9.68 41.33 20.22
N PHE A 334 10.80 42.04 20.38
CA PHE A 334 11.61 42.01 21.61
C PHE A 334 10.87 42.52 22.85
N GLN A 335 9.93 43.45 22.69
CA GLN A 335 9.15 43.98 23.81
C GLN A 335 8.25 42.90 24.43
N GLU A 336 7.50 42.17 23.61
CA GLU A 336 6.62 41.09 24.06
C GLU A 336 7.42 39.91 24.63
N ALA A 337 8.51 39.53 23.96
CA ALA A 337 9.43 38.51 24.47
C ALA A 337 10.01 38.88 25.84
N GLY A 338 10.43 40.14 26.01
CA GLY A 338 10.95 40.66 27.28
C GLY A 338 9.95 40.62 28.42
N LEU A 339 8.65 40.86 28.14
CA LEU A 339 7.58 40.71 29.13
C LEU A 339 7.43 39.26 29.59
N LEU A 340 7.45 38.31 28.65
CA LEU A 340 7.37 36.88 28.98
C LEU A 340 8.59 36.41 29.78
N TYR A 341 9.81 36.87 29.44
CA TYR A 341 11.01 36.56 30.23
C TYR A 341 10.91 37.07 31.67
N LYS A 342 10.44 38.31 31.86
CA LYS A 342 10.20 38.86 33.20
C LYS A 342 9.16 38.05 33.99
N GLN A 343 8.10 37.57 33.35
CA GLN A 343 7.11 36.71 33.99
C GLN A 343 7.66 35.34 34.39
N ILE A 344 8.69 34.84 33.72
CA ILE A 344 9.35 33.57 34.09
C ILE A 344 10.27 33.78 35.30
N GLU A 345 10.98 34.92 35.35
CA GLU A 345 11.95 35.26 36.42
C GLU A 345 11.30 35.82 37.70
N GLY A 346 10.24 36.60 37.60
CA GLY A 346 9.58 37.30 38.72
C GLY A 346 8.76 36.41 39.67
N VAL A 347 9.08 35.13 39.77
CA VAL A 347 8.34 34.10 40.52
C VAL A 347 9.19 33.52 41.66
N PHE A 348 10.17 34.28 42.15
CA PHE A 348 11.02 33.94 43.29
C PHE A 348 10.83 34.92 44.44
#